data_AF-A0A7V8RD49-F1
#
_entry.id   AF-A0A7V8RD49-F1
#
_cell.length_a   1.000
_cell.length_b   1.000
_cell.length_c   1.000
_cell.angle_alpha   90.00
_cell.angle_beta   90.00
_cell.angle_gamma   90.00
#
_symmetry.space_group_name_H-M   'P 1'
#
loop_
_entity.id
_entity.type
_entity.pdbx_description
1 polymer ?
#
loop_
_entity_poly.entity_id
_entity_poly.type
_entity_poly.pdbx_seq_one_letter_code
_entity_poly.pdbx_strand_id
1 'polypeptide(L)'
;MASSIIWSSSVAIKISPLSLVLACPYEGENPWGKALILPISALAANIAASASAAVAKSAIRFEELGLSPVALQIGSFQLKWYSLAYLFGILIGYWYMGKMLKQPGAPMAQRHADDLMLYCTLGIILGGRLGYVTFYRPDLYATPLEVFKVWEGGMSFHGGLIGVLLAIAYLTWRNRLSYLRVGDYVSCVVPLGLLFGRLANFVNAELWGRPTDVPWAVIFPTDPDGLPRHPSQLYEAGLEGLVLGLVLMVLFWKTDVRHRPGFLGGVFLAGYGAARFIVEYFRNPDAHLIEFAEQTGMSMGQWLTVPMILIGLYLMVSSRGRTAKPLPATA
;
A
#
# COMPACT_ATOMS: atom_id res chain seq x y z
N MET A 1 63.59 15.59 4.39
CA MET A 1 62.17 15.23 4.58
C MET A 1 62.03 13.79 4.11
N ALA A 2 62.33 12.80 4.96
CA ALA A 2 61.37 12.07 5.82
C ALA A 2 60.26 11.41 4.96
N SER A 3 60.05 10.10 4.90
CA SER A 3 60.45 8.96 5.75
C SER A 3 60.09 7.64 5.05
N SER A 4 60.84 6.57 5.33
CA SER A 4 60.56 5.16 5.03
C SER A 4 59.33 4.58 5.75
N ILE A 5 58.64 3.57 5.19
CA ILE A 5 57.83 2.49 5.84
C ILE A 5 57.52 1.44 4.73
N ILE A 6 58.13 0.25 4.73
CA ILE A 6 57.70 -1.05 5.30
C ILE A 6 56.36 -1.58 4.73
N TRP A 7 56.40 -2.80 4.18
CA TRP A 7 55.31 -3.58 3.59
C TRP A 7 54.05 -3.70 4.49
N SER A 8 52.86 -3.71 3.88
CA SER A 8 51.66 -4.29 4.47
C SER A 8 50.74 -4.88 3.41
N SER A 9 50.46 -6.17 3.57
CA SER A 9 49.49 -7.00 2.87
C SER A 9 48.06 -6.54 3.15
N SER A 10 47.34 -6.05 2.14
CA SER A 10 45.91 -5.74 2.27
C SER A 10 45.14 -6.16 1.03
N VAL A 11 44.27 -7.16 1.21
CA VAL A 11 43.18 -7.53 0.30
C VAL A 11 42.25 -6.33 0.16
N ALA A 12 41.99 -5.87 -1.07
CA ALA A 12 40.99 -4.85 -1.32
C ALA A 12 39.59 -5.52 -1.38
N ILE A 13 38.82 -5.40 -0.30
CA ILE A 13 37.42 -5.85 -0.26
C ILE A 13 36.54 -4.70 -0.76
N LYS A 14 35.91 -4.87 -1.93
CA LYS A 14 34.89 -3.93 -2.43
C LYS A 14 33.52 -4.47 -2.05
N ILE A 15 32.87 -3.86 -1.06
CA ILE A 15 31.55 -4.28 -0.58
C ILE A 15 30.49 -3.63 -1.47
N SER A 16 29.77 -4.45 -2.24
CA SER A 16 28.54 -4.11 -2.96
C SER A 16 27.44 -5.05 -2.46
N PRO A 17 26.20 -4.59 -2.26
CA PRO A 17 25.14 -5.36 -1.60
C PRO A 17 24.63 -6.58 -2.38
N LEU A 18 25.18 -6.89 -3.56
CA LEU A 18 24.72 -8.01 -4.40
C LEU A 18 25.83 -8.92 -4.95
N SER A 19 27.09 -8.76 -4.54
CA SER A 19 28.13 -9.76 -4.83
C SER A 19 29.43 -9.43 -4.11
N LEU A 20 29.94 -10.40 -3.34
CA LEU A 20 31.31 -10.36 -2.83
C LEU A 20 32.25 -10.81 -3.96
N VAL A 21 32.64 -9.89 -4.86
CA VAL A 21 33.68 -10.17 -5.86
C VAL A 21 35.03 -9.84 -5.25
N LEU A 22 35.77 -10.87 -4.84
CA LEU A 22 37.20 -10.77 -4.56
C LEU A 22 37.95 -10.58 -5.89
N ALA A 23 38.15 -9.34 -6.32
CA ALA A 23 39.02 -9.03 -7.45
C ALA A 23 40.48 -9.04 -6.98
N CYS A 24 41.20 -10.12 -7.28
CA CYS A 24 42.65 -10.18 -7.13
C CYS A 24 43.30 -9.58 -8.39
N PRO A 25 44.21 -8.60 -8.29
CA PRO A 25 44.90 -8.06 -9.45
C PRO A 25 46.05 -9.01 -9.83
N TYR A 26 45.73 -10.13 -10.47
CA TYR A 26 46.73 -10.99 -11.08
C TYR A 26 46.20 -11.52 -12.42
N GLU A 27 46.42 -10.73 -13.48
CA GLU A 27 46.27 -11.14 -14.89
C GLU A 27 47.42 -12.07 -15.30
N GLY A 28 47.50 -13.24 -14.68
CA GLY A 28 48.43 -14.28 -15.07
C GLY A 28 47.83 -15.65 -14.80
N GLU A 29 47.99 -16.57 -15.76
CA GLU A 29 47.53 -17.97 -15.72
C GLU A 29 48.21 -18.79 -14.61
N ASN A 30 47.97 -18.43 -13.35
CA ASN A 30 48.44 -19.18 -12.20
C ASN A 30 47.38 -20.23 -11.80
N PRO A 31 47.68 -21.54 -11.90
CA PRO A 31 46.75 -22.61 -11.51
C PRO A 31 46.35 -22.59 -10.03
N TRP A 32 47.18 -22.03 -9.15
CA TRP A 32 46.95 -21.93 -7.71
C TRP A 32 45.94 -20.84 -7.33
N GLY A 33 45.79 -19.78 -8.14
CA GLY A 33 44.81 -18.72 -7.92
C GLY A 33 43.37 -19.17 -8.19
N LYS A 34 43.16 -19.93 -9.27
CA LYS A 34 41.86 -20.55 -9.58
C LYS A 34 41.48 -21.63 -8.57
N ALA A 35 42.46 -22.36 -8.05
CA ALA A 35 42.25 -23.43 -7.06
C ALA A 35 41.80 -22.93 -5.68
N LEU A 36 42.08 -21.67 -5.30
CA LEU A 36 41.65 -21.09 -4.02
C LEU A 36 40.34 -20.28 -4.11
N ILE A 37 40.02 -19.71 -5.27
CA ILE A 37 38.81 -18.90 -5.47
C ILE A 37 37.55 -19.77 -5.57
N LEU A 38 37.62 -20.91 -6.28
CA LEU A 38 36.53 -21.88 -6.40
C LEU A 38 36.03 -22.44 -5.05
N PRO A 39 36.90 -22.84 -4.09
CA PRO A 39 36.44 -23.32 -2.79
C PRO A 39 35.88 -22.20 -1.90
N ILE A 40 36.36 -20.95 -2.01
CA ILE A 40 35.82 -19.83 -1.22
C ILE A 40 34.45 -19.40 -1.74
N SER A 41 34.24 -19.34 -3.06
CA SER A 41 32.93 -19.04 -3.64
C SER A 41 31.94 -20.19 -3.41
N ALA A 42 32.38 -21.45 -3.51
CA ALA A 42 31.55 -22.61 -3.16
C ALA A 42 31.23 -22.67 -1.66
N LEU A 43 32.17 -22.31 -0.78
CA LEU A 43 31.93 -22.20 0.65
C LEU A 43 30.95 -21.07 0.98
N ALA A 44 31.09 -19.91 0.34
CA ALA A 44 30.15 -18.79 0.49
C ALA A 44 28.75 -19.18 -0.02
N ALA A 45 28.65 -19.89 -1.15
CA ALA A 45 27.39 -20.42 -1.67
C ALA A 45 26.77 -21.46 -0.72
N ASN A 46 27.57 -22.36 -0.14
CA ASN A 46 27.10 -23.34 0.83
C ASN A 46 26.67 -22.69 2.15
N ILE A 47 27.39 -21.67 2.63
CA ILE A 47 26.99 -20.90 3.82
C ILE A 47 25.68 -20.17 3.54
N ALA A 48 25.54 -19.50 2.39
CA ALA A 48 24.30 -18.84 1.99
C ALA A 48 23.14 -19.84 1.84
N ALA A 49 23.37 -21.00 1.23
CA ALA A 49 22.37 -22.06 1.10
C ALA A 49 21.97 -22.64 2.47
N SER A 50 22.93 -22.83 3.38
CA SER A 50 22.65 -23.33 4.74
C SER A 50 21.90 -22.30 5.60
N ALA A 51 22.19 -21.00 5.43
CA ALA A 51 21.47 -19.92 6.09
C ALA A 51 20.03 -19.80 5.55
N SER A 52 19.85 -19.85 4.23
CA SER A 52 18.53 -19.88 3.59
C SER A 52 17.72 -21.11 4.01
N ALA A 53 18.36 -22.28 4.11
CA ALA A 53 17.71 -23.50 4.60
C ALA A 53 17.35 -23.45 6.11
N ALA A 54 18.15 -22.77 6.92
CA ALA A 54 17.84 -22.54 8.33
C ALA A 54 16.65 -21.57 8.50
N VAL A 55 16.59 -20.53 7.67
CA VAL A 55 15.47 -19.59 7.68
C VAL A 55 14.19 -20.21 7.13
N ALA A 56 14.26 -21.01 6.07
CA ALA A 56 13.12 -21.78 5.58
C ALA A 56 12.57 -22.77 6.62
N LYS A 57 13.41 -23.24 7.56
CA LYS A 57 12.98 -24.06 8.71
C LYS A 57 12.36 -23.24 9.85
N SER A 58 12.71 -21.97 10.00
CA SER A 58 12.16 -21.08 11.03
C SER A 58 11.02 -20.18 10.56
N ALA A 59 10.80 -20.09 9.25
CA ALA A 59 9.75 -19.27 8.65
C ALA A 59 8.37 -19.78 9.07
N ILE A 60 7.45 -18.83 9.28
CA ILE A 60 6.08 -19.11 9.71
C ILE A 60 5.35 -19.73 8.51
N ARG A 61 4.79 -20.93 8.68
CA ARG A 61 3.92 -21.53 7.66
C ARG A 61 2.52 -20.97 7.82
N PHE A 62 1.95 -20.41 6.76
CA PHE A 62 0.65 -19.75 6.84
C PHE A 62 -0.47 -20.72 7.29
N GLU A 63 -0.37 -22.00 6.93
CA GLU A 63 -1.32 -23.04 7.32
C GLU A 63 -1.38 -23.26 8.83
N GLU A 64 -0.27 -23.02 9.55
CA GLU A 64 -0.19 -23.14 11.01
C GLU A 64 -0.98 -22.04 11.72
N LEU A 65 -1.29 -20.93 11.03
CA LEU A 65 -2.11 -19.85 11.57
C LEU A 65 -3.60 -20.23 11.64
N GLY A 66 -4.02 -21.33 10.99
CA GLY A 66 -5.42 -21.78 11.00
C GLY A 66 -6.38 -20.81 10.30
N LEU A 67 -5.86 -19.96 9.40
CA LEU A 67 -6.65 -18.97 8.67
C LEU A 67 -7.25 -19.59 7.40
N SER A 68 -8.52 -19.29 7.15
CA SER A 68 -9.24 -19.67 5.93
C SER A 68 -9.83 -18.43 5.26
N PRO A 69 -9.84 -18.34 3.91
CA PRO A 69 -10.49 -17.25 3.19
C PRO A 69 -12.00 -17.13 3.46
N VAL A 70 -12.63 -18.24 3.86
CA VAL A 70 -14.05 -18.31 4.21
C VAL A 70 -14.20 -18.10 5.72
N ALA A 71 -14.87 -17.02 6.09
CA ALA A 71 -15.13 -16.68 7.48
C ALA A 71 -16.28 -17.50 8.07
N LEU A 72 -17.35 -17.71 7.28
CA LEU A 72 -18.50 -18.50 7.68
C LEU A 72 -19.11 -19.20 6.46
N GLN A 73 -19.45 -20.48 6.61
CA GLN A 73 -20.13 -21.26 5.60
C GLN A 73 -21.50 -21.71 6.12
N ILE A 74 -22.57 -21.28 5.45
CA ILE A 74 -23.94 -21.68 5.75
C ILE A 74 -24.52 -22.37 4.51
N GLY A 75 -24.48 -23.70 4.48
CA GLY A 75 -24.87 -24.46 3.29
C GLY A 75 -23.99 -24.12 2.09
N SER A 76 -24.61 -23.65 1.00
CA SER A 76 -23.92 -23.17 -0.22
C SER A 76 -23.44 -21.72 -0.13
N PHE A 77 -23.89 -20.96 0.88
CA PHE A 77 -23.49 -19.58 1.06
C PHE A 77 -22.13 -19.50 1.78
N GLN A 78 -21.18 -18.82 1.15
CA GLN A 78 -19.85 -18.56 1.70
C GLN A 78 -19.69 -17.08 2.00
N LEU A 79 -19.50 -16.74 3.27
CA LEU A 79 -19.13 -15.41 3.71
C LEU A 79 -17.60 -15.32 3.76
N LYS A 80 -17.01 -14.51 2.89
CA LYS A 80 -15.56 -14.31 2.82
C LYS A 80 -15.10 -13.19 3.75
N TRP A 81 -13.85 -13.26 4.22
CA TRP A 81 -13.26 -12.21 5.05
C TRP A 81 -13.20 -10.85 4.35
N TYR A 82 -13.06 -10.82 3.03
CA TYR A 82 -13.14 -9.57 2.25
C TYR A 82 -14.47 -8.85 2.44
N SER A 83 -15.59 -9.58 2.37
CA SER A 83 -16.92 -9.00 2.54
C SER A 83 -17.07 -8.40 3.93
N LEU A 84 -16.56 -9.08 4.95
CA LEU A 84 -16.54 -8.60 6.32
C LEU A 84 -15.61 -7.39 6.49
N ALA A 85 -14.43 -7.39 5.87
CA ALA A 85 -13.49 -6.28 5.92
C ALA A 85 -14.08 -5.00 5.31
N TYR A 86 -14.74 -5.10 4.15
CA TYR A 86 -15.45 -3.97 3.56
C TYR A 86 -16.59 -3.50 4.46
N LEU A 87 -17.39 -4.43 5.01
CA LEU A 87 -18.48 -4.09 5.91
C LEU A 87 -17.98 -3.36 7.16
N PHE A 88 -16.96 -3.88 7.84
CA PHE A 88 -16.36 -3.24 9.01
C PHE A 88 -15.73 -1.90 8.67
N GLY A 89 -15.02 -1.79 7.55
CA GLY A 89 -14.46 -0.52 7.07
C GLY A 89 -15.54 0.54 6.86
N ILE A 90 -16.66 0.18 6.23
CA ILE A 90 -17.79 1.10 6.01
C ILE A 90 -18.49 1.45 7.32
N LEU A 91 -18.83 0.47 8.16
CA LEU A 91 -19.58 0.70 9.39
C LEU A 91 -18.79 1.52 10.42
N ILE A 92 -17.53 1.13 10.66
CA ILE A 92 -16.66 1.86 11.59
C ILE A 92 -16.33 3.24 11.00
N GLY A 93 -16.11 3.33 9.70
CA GLY A 93 -15.88 4.59 9.03
C GLY A 93 -17.07 5.55 9.11
N TYR A 94 -18.28 5.05 8.89
CA TYR A 94 -19.52 5.82 9.02
C TYR A 94 -19.75 6.29 10.46
N TRP A 95 -19.56 5.39 11.43
CA TRP A 95 -19.62 5.73 12.85
C TRP A 95 -18.60 6.82 13.22
N TYR A 96 -17.35 6.68 12.76
CA TYR A 96 -16.27 7.64 13.04
C TYR A 96 -16.54 9.00 12.38
N MET A 97 -17.00 9.00 11.12
CA MET A 97 -17.48 10.20 10.42
C MET A 97 -18.56 10.90 11.25
N GLY A 98 -19.57 10.18 11.74
CA GLY A 98 -20.63 10.76 12.57
C GLY A 98 -20.12 11.39 13.88
N LYS A 99 -19.04 10.86 14.46
CA LYS A 99 -18.37 11.50 15.62
C LYS A 99 -17.67 12.79 15.23
N MET A 100 -17.00 12.81 14.08
CA MET A 100 -16.32 14.00 13.56
C MET A 100 -17.31 15.11 13.20
N LEU A 101 -18.47 14.77 12.63
CA LEU A 101 -19.49 15.74 12.22
C LEU A 101 -20.20 16.44 13.39
N LYS A 102 -20.12 15.90 14.60
CA LYS A 102 -20.63 16.56 15.82
C LYS A 102 -19.72 17.70 16.31
N GLN A 103 -18.55 17.87 15.69
CA GLN A 103 -17.61 18.90 16.09
C GLN A 103 -17.97 20.27 15.48
N PRO A 104 -17.70 21.38 16.20
CA PRO A 104 -17.93 22.72 15.68
C PRO A 104 -17.21 22.95 14.36
N GLY A 105 -17.89 23.61 13.42
CA GLY A 105 -17.34 23.92 12.11
C GLY A 105 -17.28 22.73 11.14
N ALA A 106 -17.95 21.60 11.41
CA ALA A 106 -18.08 20.51 10.44
C ALA A 106 -18.57 21.02 9.06
N PRO A 107 -18.01 20.52 7.94
CA PRO A 107 -18.31 21.05 6.61
C PRO A 107 -19.65 20.56 6.05
N MET A 108 -20.28 19.59 6.70
CA MET A 108 -21.53 18.96 6.25
C MET A 108 -22.34 18.45 7.45
N ALA A 109 -23.66 18.42 7.32
CA ALA A 109 -24.55 17.72 8.25
C ALA A 109 -24.53 16.19 8.05
N GLN A 110 -25.00 15.42 9.06
CA GLN A 110 -25.07 13.96 9.04
C GLN A 110 -25.78 13.41 7.79
N ARG A 111 -26.91 14.02 7.38
CA ARG A 111 -27.65 13.62 6.17
C ARG A 111 -26.79 13.56 4.91
N HIS A 112 -25.82 14.47 4.77
CA HIS A 112 -24.92 14.47 3.62
C HIS A 112 -23.89 13.33 3.70
N ALA A 113 -23.52 12.89 4.91
CA ALA A 113 -22.66 11.71 5.07
C ALA A 113 -23.41 10.42 4.73
N ASP A 114 -24.70 10.37 5.02
CA ASP A 114 -25.58 9.27 4.62
C ASP A 114 -25.66 9.20 3.08
N ASP A 115 -25.91 10.34 2.42
CA ASP A 115 -25.87 10.47 0.95
C ASP A 115 -24.48 10.11 0.39
N LEU A 116 -23.41 10.57 1.04
CA LEU A 116 -22.03 10.33 0.62
C LEU A 116 -21.70 8.83 0.62
N MET A 117 -22.14 8.09 1.64
CA MET A 117 -21.92 6.66 1.74
C MET A 117 -22.56 5.92 0.57
N LEU A 118 -23.82 6.26 0.25
CA LEU A 118 -24.52 5.71 -0.90
C LEU A 118 -23.82 6.09 -2.22
N TYR A 119 -23.54 7.37 -2.44
CA TYR A 119 -22.94 7.85 -3.68
C TYR A 119 -21.53 7.31 -3.91
N CYS A 120 -20.71 7.20 -2.86
CA CYS A 120 -19.38 6.59 -2.96
C CYS A 120 -19.48 5.09 -3.26
N THR A 121 -20.42 4.37 -2.64
CA THR A 121 -20.65 2.94 -2.93
C THR A 121 -21.04 2.74 -4.40
N LEU A 122 -21.98 3.54 -4.91
CA LEU A 122 -22.36 3.53 -6.32
C LEU A 122 -21.17 3.93 -7.22
N GLY A 123 -20.40 4.93 -6.80
CA GLY A 123 -19.20 5.38 -7.51
C GLY A 123 -18.15 4.26 -7.64
N ILE A 124 -17.90 3.49 -6.58
CA ILE A 124 -16.98 2.34 -6.62
C ILE A 124 -17.48 1.28 -7.59
N ILE A 125 -18.77 0.91 -7.51
CA ILE A 125 -19.35 -0.16 -8.33
C ILE A 125 -19.41 0.25 -9.80
N LEU A 126 -20.00 1.41 -10.09
CA LEU A 126 -20.18 1.89 -11.47
C LEU A 126 -18.84 2.31 -12.08
N GLY A 127 -18.07 3.12 -11.35
CA GLY A 127 -16.76 3.57 -11.80
C GLY A 127 -15.80 2.41 -11.98
N GLY A 128 -15.76 1.47 -11.04
CA GLY A 128 -14.89 0.30 -11.13
C GLY A 128 -15.24 -0.60 -12.30
N ARG A 129 -16.54 -0.83 -12.55
CA ARG A 129 -16.97 -1.64 -13.68
C ARG A 129 -16.72 -0.96 -15.01
N LEU A 130 -17.10 0.31 -15.14
CA LEU A 130 -16.88 1.08 -16.37
C LEU A 130 -15.39 1.22 -16.66
N GLY A 131 -14.57 1.53 -15.66
CA GLY A 131 -13.12 1.59 -15.84
C GLY A 131 -12.51 0.25 -16.23
N TYR A 132 -13.05 -0.87 -15.76
CA TYR A 132 -12.60 -2.20 -16.21
C TYR A 132 -12.88 -2.40 -17.69
N VAL A 133 -14.12 -2.14 -18.11
CA VAL A 133 -14.55 -2.25 -19.51
C VAL A 133 -13.74 -1.30 -20.39
N THR A 134 -13.57 -0.04 -20.01
CA THR A 134 -12.84 0.95 -20.82
C THR A 134 -11.36 0.60 -20.98
N PHE A 135 -10.68 0.24 -19.89
CA PHE A 135 -9.21 0.13 -19.91
C PHE A 135 -8.70 -1.27 -20.21
N TYR A 136 -9.47 -2.32 -19.92
CA TYR A 136 -8.99 -3.71 -20.03
C TYR A 136 -9.79 -4.56 -21.02
N ARG A 137 -11.09 -4.29 -21.19
CA ARG A 137 -11.99 -5.08 -22.06
C ARG A 137 -12.96 -4.20 -22.87
N PRO A 138 -12.44 -3.35 -23.77
CA PRO A 138 -13.27 -2.43 -24.56
C PRO A 138 -14.21 -3.16 -25.54
N ASP A 139 -13.93 -4.42 -25.84
CA ASP A 139 -14.80 -5.31 -26.63
C ASP A 139 -16.19 -5.50 -26.01
N LEU A 140 -16.32 -5.43 -24.69
CA LEU A 140 -17.61 -5.58 -23.99
C LEU A 140 -18.59 -4.43 -24.30
N TYR A 141 -18.16 -3.33 -24.91
CA TYR A 141 -19.09 -2.32 -25.42
C TYR A 141 -19.94 -2.82 -26.59
N ALA A 142 -19.51 -3.87 -27.30
CA ALA A 142 -20.30 -4.51 -28.33
C ALA A 142 -21.44 -5.39 -27.76
N THR A 143 -21.37 -5.75 -26.47
CA THR A 143 -22.38 -6.54 -25.74
C THR A 143 -22.86 -5.79 -24.49
N PRO A 144 -23.72 -4.74 -24.62
CA PRO A 144 -24.00 -3.80 -23.53
C PRO A 144 -24.54 -4.41 -22.23
N LEU A 145 -25.25 -5.54 -22.29
CA LEU A 145 -25.75 -6.22 -21.08
C LEU A 145 -24.60 -6.78 -20.23
N GLU A 146 -23.46 -7.15 -20.84
CA GLU A 146 -22.30 -7.68 -20.12
C GLU A 146 -21.58 -6.61 -19.31
N VAL A 147 -21.68 -5.35 -19.71
CA VAL A 147 -21.15 -4.22 -18.94
C VAL A 147 -21.74 -4.20 -17.53
N PHE A 148 -22.99 -4.61 -17.33
CA PHE A 148 -23.65 -4.58 -16.01
C PHE A 148 -23.39 -5.81 -15.14
N LYS A 149 -22.75 -6.86 -15.67
CA LYS A 149 -22.49 -8.12 -14.95
C LYS A 149 -21.35 -8.00 -13.95
N VAL A 150 -21.55 -7.20 -12.90
CA VAL A 150 -20.56 -6.96 -11.84
C VAL A 150 -20.26 -8.20 -10.98
N TRP A 151 -21.16 -9.19 -10.99
CA TRP A 151 -21.01 -10.46 -10.26
C TRP A 151 -20.05 -11.44 -10.93
N GLU A 152 -19.69 -11.24 -12.20
CA GLU A 152 -18.68 -12.05 -12.91
C GLU A 152 -17.24 -11.60 -12.60
N GLY A 153 -17.06 -10.62 -11.70
CA GLY A 153 -15.77 -10.00 -11.44
C GLY A 153 -15.42 -8.95 -12.49
N GLY A 154 -14.15 -8.53 -12.55
CA GLY A 154 -13.69 -7.49 -13.48
C GLY A 154 -14.05 -6.08 -13.00
N MET A 155 -13.24 -5.58 -12.06
CA MET A 155 -13.36 -4.25 -11.46
C MET A 155 -12.02 -3.52 -11.54
N SER A 156 -12.03 -2.26 -11.97
CA SER A 156 -10.85 -1.40 -12.03
C SER A 156 -10.74 -0.54 -10.78
N PHE A 157 -9.58 -0.59 -10.12
CA PHE A 157 -9.28 0.31 -9.00
C PHE A 157 -9.34 1.78 -9.42
N HIS A 158 -8.70 2.14 -10.54
CA HIS A 158 -8.68 3.52 -11.05
C HIS A 158 -10.08 4.01 -11.40
N GLY A 159 -10.90 3.16 -12.02
CA GLY A 159 -12.29 3.47 -12.30
C GLY A 159 -13.10 3.71 -11.02
N GLY A 160 -12.91 2.87 -10.00
CA GLY A 160 -13.57 3.03 -8.70
C GLY A 160 -13.17 4.33 -8.00
N LEU A 161 -11.87 4.66 -8.00
CA LEU A 161 -11.36 5.92 -7.46
C LEU A 161 -11.97 7.14 -8.15
N ILE A 162 -12.00 7.15 -9.49
CA ILE A 162 -12.65 8.23 -10.27
C ILE A 162 -14.13 8.33 -9.90
N GLY A 163 -14.84 7.21 -9.80
CA GLY A 163 -16.24 7.18 -9.40
C GLY A 163 -16.49 7.79 -8.01
N VAL A 164 -15.62 7.51 -7.03
CA VAL A 164 -15.69 8.12 -5.68
C VAL A 164 -15.42 9.63 -5.73
N LEU A 165 -14.39 10.06 -6.46
CA LEU A 165 -14.08 11.49 -6.58
C LEU A 165 -15.23 12.26 -7.24
N LEU A 166 -15.85 11.68 -8.28
CA LEU A 166 -17.04 12.24 -8.92
C LEU A 166 -18.26 12.26 -7.98
N ALA A 167 -18.45 11.22 -7.16
CA ALA A 167 -19.51 11.19 -6.16
C ALA A 167 -19.34 12.31 -5.11
N ILE A 168 -18.12 12.52 -4.60
CA ILE A 168 -17.81 13.63 -3.68
C ILE A 168 -18.04 14.97 -4.38
N ALA A 169 -17.57 15.12 -5.64
CA ALA A 169 -17.74 16.33 -6.42
C ALA A 169 -19.22 16.67 -6.65
N TYR A 170 -20.02 15.67 -7.02
CA TYR A 170 -21.46 15.82 -7.21
C TYR A 170 -22.18 16.23 -5.92
N LEU A 171 -21.91 15.54 -4.81
CA LEU A 171 -22.53 15.84 -3.51
C LEU A 171 -22.19 17.28 -3.07
N THR A 172 -20.92 17.65 -3.15
CA THR A 172 -20.43 18.95 -2.69
C THR A 172 -20.95 20.08 -3.57
N TRP A 173 -20.96 19.90 -4.89
CA TRP A 173 -21.55 20.85 -5.82
C TRP A 173 -23.05 21.05 -5.58
N ARG A 174 -23.83 19.96 -5.52
CA ARG A 174 -25.29 20.01 -5.33
C ARG A 174 -25.69 20.71 -4.02
N ASN A 175 -24.92 20.50 -2.96
CA ASN A 175 -25.21 21.04 -1.63
C ASN A 175 -24.41 22.31 -1.29
N ARG A 176 -23.65 22.88 -2.25
CA ARG A 176 -22.77 24.05 -2.05
C ARG A 176 -21.79 23.90 -0.88
N LEU A 177 -21.26 22.68 -0.71
CA LEU A 177 -20.29 22.34 0.32
C LEU A 177 -18.86 22.50 -0.23
N SER A 178 -17.90 22.74 0.66
CA SER A 178 -16.50 22.79 0.25
C SER A 178 -15.96 21.39 -0.04
N TYR A 179 -15.59 21.14 -1.30
CA TYR A 179 -14.99 19.87 -1.74
C TYR A 179 -13.78 19.47 -0.89
N LEU A 180 -12.84 20.40 -0.66
CA LEU A 180 -11.63 20.14 0.11
C LEU A 180 -11.94 19.80 1.58
N ARG A 181 -12.92 20.47 2.19
CA ARG A 181 -13.27 20.18 3.60
C ARG A 181 -14.00 18.86 3.76
N VAL A 182 -14.87 18.50 2.81
CA VAL A 182 -15.49 17.15 2.80
C VAL A 182 -14.40 16.10 2.56
N GLY A 183 -13.47 16.36 1.63
CA GLY A 183 -12.30 15.53 1.39
C GLY A 183 -11.46 15.30 2.64
N ASP A 184 -11.16 16.35 3.41
CA ASP A 184 -10.42 16.24 4.69
C ASP A 184 -11.08 15.25 5.66
N TYR A 185 -12.41 15.26 5.77
CA TYR A 185 -13.16 14.36 6.64
C TYR A 185 -13.14 12.93 6.10
N VAL A 186 -13.37 12.75 4.80
CA VAL A 186 -13.28 11.43 4.14
C VAL A 186 -11.90 10.82 4.32
N SER A 187 -10.84 11.60 4.10
CA SER A 187 -9.45 11.17 4.25
C SER A 187 -9.12 10.65 5.64
N CYS A 188 -9.76 11.15 6.70
CA CYS A 188 -9.57 10.62 8.06
C CYS A 188 -10.20 9.23 8.26
N VAL A 189 -11.17 8.87 7.43
CA VAL A 189 -11.93 7.62 7.52
C VAL A 189 -11.34 6.52 6.63
N VAL A 190 -10.81 6.90 5.46
CA VAL A 190 -10.25 5.96 4.46
C VAL A 190 -9.23 4.95 5.04
N PRO A 191 -8.28 5.33 5.94
CA PRO A 191 -7.32 4.39 6.50
C PRO A 191 -7.95 3.19 7.23
N LEU A 192 -9.17 3.33 7.76
CA LEU A 192 -9.89 2.20 8.38
C LEU A 192 -10.24 1.14 7.33
N GLY A 193 -10.71 1.57 6.15
CA GLY A 193 -10.98 0.67 5.03
C GLY A 193 -9.70 0.01 4.51
N LEU A 194 -8.60 0.77 4.41
CA LEU A 194 -7.29 0.23 4.03
C LEU A 194 -6.82 -0.82 5.03
N LEU A 195 -6.88 -0.53 6.33
CA LEU A 195 -6.50 -1.47 7.38
C LEU A 195 -7.20 -2.82 7.24
N PHE A 196 -8.53 -2.82 7.21
CA PHE A 196 -9.29 -4.08 7.11
C PHE A 196 -9.08 -4.77 5.76
N GLY A 197 -9.00 -4.02 4.67
CA GLY A 197 -8.73 -4.57 3.34
C GLY A 197 -7.39 -5.31 3.30
N ARG A 198 -6.32 -4.71 3.84
CA ARG A 198 -4.99 -5.32 3.90
C ARG A 198 -4.92 -6.52 4.84
N LEU A 199 -5.66 -6.50 5.94
CA LEU A 199 -5.81 -7.68 6.79
C LEU A 199 -6.54 -8.82 6.05
N ALA A 200 -7.57 -8.50 5.25
CA ALA A 200 -8.22 -9.50 4.41
C ALA A 200 -7.31 -10.04 3.30
N ASN A 201 -6.44 -9.21 2.70
CA ASN A 201 -5.39 -9.70 1.78
C ASN A 201 -4.50 -10.75 2.45
N PHE A 202 -4.07 -10.48 3.68
CA PHE A 202 -3.25 -11.41 4.44
C PHE A 202 -4.00 -12.72 4.73
N VAL A 203 -5.24 -12.66 5.22
CA VAL A 203 -6.07 -13.85 5.52
C VAL A 203 -6.35 -14.69 4.27
N ASN A 204 -6.42 -14.06 3.10
CA ASN A 204 -6.58 -14.76 1.82
C ASN A 204 -5.25 -15.21 1.20
N ALA A 205 -4.12 -14.97 1.88
CA ALA A 205 -2.78 -15.28 1.41
C ALA A 205 -2.48 -14.68 0.03
N GLU A 206 -2.89 -13.45 -0.28
CA GLU A 206 -2.65 -12.82 -1.59
C GLU A 206 -1.86 -11.52 -1.46
N LEU A 207 -1.17 -11.10 -2.54
CA LEU A 207 -0.33 -9.89 -2.58
C LEU A 207 0.88 -9.92 -1.60
N TRP A 208 1.50 -11.10 -1.48
CA TRP A 208 2.70 -11.29 -0.68
C TRP A 208 3.93 -10.58 -1.28
N GLY A 209 4.97 -10.42 -0.46
CA GLY A 209 6.15 -9.64 -0.78
C GLY A 209 7.27 -10.40 -1.50
N ARG A 210 8.43 -9.76 -1.61
CA ARG A 210 9.65 -10.38 -2.15
C ARG A 210 10.13 -11.52 -1.23
N PRO A 211 10.87 -12.51 -1.77
CA PRO A 211 11.57 -13.50 -0.97
C PRO A 211 12.50 -12.83 0.04
N THR A 212 12.59 -13.38 1.25
CA THR A 212 13.32 -12.76 2.35
C THR A 212 13.71 -13.77 3.41
N ASP A 213 14.72 -13.41 4.19
CA ASP A 213 15.27 -14.24 5.26
C ASP A 213 14.99 -13.67 6.67
N VAL A 214 14.06 -12.71 6.79
CA VAL A 214 13.71 -12.12 8.10
C VAL A 214 12.97 -13.11 9.02
N PRO A 215 13.09 -13.00 10.35
CA PRO A 215 12.53 -13.99 11.27
C PRO A 215 11.00 -14.04 11.31
N TRP A 216 10.31 -13.04 10.76
CA TRP A 216 8.85 -13.00 10.61
C TRP A 216 8.40 -13.28 9.16
N ALA A 217 9.27 -13.86 8.33
CA ALA A 217 8.91 -14.29 6.98
C ALA A 217 7.80 -15.36 7.04
N VAL A 218 6.89 -15.30 6.08
CA VAL A 218 5.75 -16.21 5.97
C VAL A 218 5.84 -16.97 4.66
N ILE A 219 5.65 -18.30 4.72
CA ILE A 219 5.47 -19.15 3.54
C ILE A 219 3.97 -19.20 3.25
N PHE A 220 3.55 -18.69 2.10
CA PHE A 220 2.14 -18.59 1.71
C PHE A 220 1.72 -19.76 0.81
N PRO A 221 0.53 -20.37 0.99
CA PRO A 221 0.05 -21.50 0.16
C PRO A 221 -0.18 -21.14 -1.31
N THR A 222 -0.40 -19.85 -1.59
CA THR A 222 -0.66 -19.33 -2.94
C THR A 222 0.62 -18.98 -3.69
N ASP A 223 1.77 -19.03 -3.02
CA ASP A 223 3.06 -18.79 -3.66
C ASP A 223 3.51 -20.04 -4.41
N PRO A 224 3.62 -20.01 -5.76
CA PRO A 224 4.06 -21.15 -6.54
C PRO A 224 5.47 -21.63 -6.17
N ASP A 225 6.33 -20.71 -5.71
CA ASP A 225 7.72 -21.01 -5.39
C ASP A 225 7.89 -21.56 -3.95
N GLY A 226 6.85 -21.45 -3.10
CA GLY A 226 6.88 -21.89 -1.72
C GLY A 226 7.99 -21.23 -0.88
N LEU A 227 8.38 -20.00 -1.22
CA LEU A 227 9.50 -19.32 -0.59
C LEU A 227 9.04 -18.55 0.66
N PRO A 228 9.92 -18.37 1.67
CA PRO A 228 9.68 -17.41 2.75
C PRO A 228 9.63 -15.99 2.16
N ARG A 229 8.51 -15.29 2.38
CA ARG A 229 8.28 -13.95 1.83
C ARG A 229 7.92 -12.96 2.90
N HIS A 230 8.15 -11.68 2.59
CA HIS A 230 7.65 -10.60 3.42
C HIS A 230 6.10 -10.63 3.44
N PRO A 231 5.45 -10.58 4.61
CA PRO A 231 4.01 -10.37 4.68
C PRO A 231 3.68 -8.89 4.43
N SER A 232 3.93 -8.41 3.21
CA SER A 232 3.79 -6.99 2.83
C SER A 232 2.40 -6.44 3.11
N GLN A 233 1.36 -7.27 3.05
CA GLN A 233 0.00 -6.91 3.41
C GLN A 233 -0.09 -6.37 4.85
N LEU A 234 0.66 -6.97 5.80
CA LEU A 234 0.71 -6.49 7.18
C LEU A 234 1.47 -5.17 7.31
N TYR A 235 2.45 -4.93 6.44
CA TYR A 235 3.15 -3.64 6.39
C TYR A 235 2.24 -2.55 5.83
N GLU A 236 1.45 -2.85 4.79
CA GLU A 236 0.42 -1.94 4.25
C GLU A 236 -0.66 -1.68 5.31
N ALA A 237 -1.15 -2.72 5.98
CA ALA A 237 -2.12 -2.61 7.08
C ALA A 237 -1.58 -1.70 8.21
N GLY A 238 -0.32 -1.91 8.59
CA GLY A 238 0.35 -1.13 9.62
C GLY A 238 0.57 0.32 9.24
N LEU A 239 1.12 0.59 8.05
CA LEU A 239 1.51 1.95 7.64
C LEU A 239 0.34 2.73 7.00
N GLU A 240 -0.28 2.19 5.96
CA GLU A 240 -1.37 2.85 5.20
C GLU A 240 -2.67 2.89 6.01
N GLY A 241 -2.90 1.90 6.86
CA GLY A 241 -4.08 1.78 7.70
C GLY A 241 -3.89 2.37 9.10
N LEU A 242 -3.17 1.65 9.96
CA LEU A 242 -3.08 1.96 11.39
C LEU A 242 -2.33 3.26 11.67
N VAL A 243 -1.06 3.37 11.26
CA VAL A 243 -0.23 4.55 11.55
C VAL A 243 -0.81 5.80 10.91
N LEU A 244 -1.15 5.76 9.61
CA LEU A 244 -1.76 6.89 8.93
C LEU A 244 -3.10 7.30 9.55
N GLY A 245 -3.95 6.32 9.89
CA GLY A 245 -5.22 6.55 10.57
C GLY A 245 -5.04 7.21 11.94
N LEU A 246 -4.07 6.75 12.74
CA LEU A 246 -3.74 7.34 14.04
C LEU A 246 -3.22 8.77 13.90
N VAL A 247 -2.34 9.04 12.93
CA VAL A 247 -1.85 10.40 12.65
C VAL A 247 -3.01 11.33 12.31
N LEU A 248 -3.88 10.93 11.38
CA LEU A 248 -5.05 11.74 10.99
C LEU A 248 -6.04 11.92 12.14
N MET A 249 -6.26 10.88 12.94
CA MET A 249 -7.11 10.94 14.14
C MET A 249 -6.54 11.94 15.16
N VAL A 250 -5.25 11.84 15.48
CA VAL A 250 -4.59 12.77 16.41
C VAL A 250 -4.67 14.20 15.88
N LEU A 251 -4.35 14.42 14.61
CA LEU A 251 -4.43 15.75 13.99
C LEU A 251 -5.86 16.31 14.04
N PHE A 252 -6.87 15.50 13.73
CA PHE A 252 -8.26 15.94 13.76
C PHE A 252 -8.75 16.31 15.17
N TRP A 253 -8.44 15.48 16.18
CA TRP A 253 -9.00 15.62 17.53
C TRP A 253 -8.17 16.47 18.47
N LYS A 254 -6.86 16.61 18.24
CA LYS A 254 -5.94 17.31 19.14
C LYS A 254 -5.44 18.64 18.62
N THR A 255 -5.81 19.03 17.39
CA THR A 255 -5.32 20.27 16.78
C THR A 255 -6.41 20.99 15.98
N ASP A 256 -6.19 22.28 15.70
CA ASP A 256 -7.11 23.11 14.91
C ASP A 256 -6.95 22.93 13.39
N VAL A 257 -6.12 22.00 12.93
CA VAL A 257 -5.87 21.82 11.48
C VAL A 257 -7.12 21.36 10.73
N ARG A 258 -8.12 20.81 11.43
CA ARG A 258 -9.46 20.47 10.86
C ARG A 258 -10.22 21.66 10.30
N HIS A 259 -9.81 22.89 10.65
CA HIS A 259 -10.37 24.13 10.13
C HIS A 259 -9.63 24.65 8.88
N ARG A 260 -8.56 23.97 8.44
CA ARG A 260 -7.73 24.37 7.29
C ARG A 260 -8.04 23.48 6.08
N PRO A 261 -8.87 23.95 5.12
CA PRO A 261 -9.31 23.13 4.00
C PRO A 261 -8.17 22.54 3.18
N GLY A 262 -8.19 21.21 3.03
CA GLY A 262 -7.23 20.42 2.28
C GLY A 262 -6.02 19.97 3.09
N PHE A 263 -5.87 20.37 4.37
CA PHE A 263 -4.70 19.97 5.15
C PHE A 263 -4.72 18.47 5.49
N LEU A 264 -5.84 17.95 6.00
CA LEU A 264 -5.95 16.54 6.39
C LEU A 264 -5.97 15.62 5.16
N GLY A 265 -6.62 16.05 4.08
CA GLY A 265 -6.54 15.37 2.79
C GLY A 265 -5.11 15.38 2.22
N GLY A 266 -4.38 16.47 2.42
CA GLY A 266 -2.97 16.55 2.07
C GLY A 266 -2.08 15.61 2.87
N VAL A 267 -2.29 15.53 4.19
CA VAL A 267 -1.60 14.56 5.07
C VAL A 267 -1.92 13.13 4.65
N PHE A 268 -3.18 12.83 4.32
CA PHE A 268 -3.55 11.51 3.81
C PHE A 268 -2.83 11.18 2.50
N LEU A 269 -2.86 12.07 1.50
CA LEU A 269 -2.22 11.82 0.21
C LEU A 269 -0.70 11.66 0.33
N ALA A 270 -0.04 12.54 1.09
CA ALA A 270 1.40 12.46 1.30
C ALA A 270 1.79 11.27 2.17
N GLY A 271 1.05 11.01 3.23
CA GLY A 271 1.29 9.89 4.14
C GLY A 271 1.04 8.53 3.47
N TYR A 272 -0.05 8.38 2.73
CA TYR A 272 -0.31 7.18 1.93
C TYR A 272 0.75 6.99 0.86
N GLY A 273 1.09 8.05 0.12
CA GLY A 273 2.14 7.99 -0.89
C GLY A 273 3.50 7.57 -0.30
N ALA A 274 3.90 8.15 0.83
CA ALA A 274 5.13 7.78 1.52
C ALA A 274 5.12 6.34 2.06
N ALA A 275 4.01 5.93 2.71
CA ALA A 275 3.84 4.56 3.18
C ALA A 275 3.95 3.57 2.02
N ARG A 276 3.24 3.84 0.92
CA ARG A 276 3.26 3.01 -0.28
C ARG A 276 4.65 2.94 -0.91
N PHE A 277 5.34 4.07 -1.01
CA PHE A 277 6.73 4.14 -1.51
C PHE A 277 7.68 3.25 -0.70
N ILE A 278 7.53 3.25 0.64
CA ILE A 278 8.31 2.41 1.55
C ILE A 278 7.97 0.92 1.38
N VAL A 279 6.68 0.57 1.39
CA VAL A 279 6.26 -0.84 1.34
C VAL A 279 6.62 -1.50 0.01
N GLU A 280 6.68 -0.73 -1.07
CA GLU A 280 7.06 -1.20 -2.39
C GLU A 280 8.51 -1.76 -2.47
N TYR A 281 9.39 -1.42 -1.51
CA TYR A 281 10.69 -2.09 -1.36
C TYR A 281 10.59 -3.53 -0.84
N PHE A 282 9.48 -3.89 -0.21
CA PHE A 282 9.22 -5.24 0.31
C PHE A 282 8.24 -6.02 -0.57
N ARG A 283 7.53 -5.34 -1.48
CA ARG A 283 6.49 -5.94 -2.32
C ARG A 283 7.10 -6.59 -3.56
N ASN A 284 6.58 -7.75 -3.96
CA ASN A 284 7.01 -8.37 -5.20
C ASN A 284 6.38 -7.60 -6.39
N PRO A 285 7.17 -7.05 -7.32
CA PRO A 285 6.63 -6.40 -8.51
C PRO A 285 5.99 -7.44 -9.42
N ASP A 286 4.90 -7.06 -10.10
CA ASP A 286 4.28 -7.93 -11.11
C ASP A 286 5.30 -8.22 -12.22
N ALA A 287 5.31 -9.46 -12.74
CA ALA A 287 6.33 -9.93 -13.68
C ALA A 287 6.51 -9.01 -14.91
N HIS A 288 5.44 -8.41 -15.39
CA HIS A 288 5.44 -7.50 -16.54
C HIS A 288 5.94 -6.07 -16.22
N LEU A 289 6.26 -5.76 -14.96
CA LEU A 289 6.78 -4.46 -14.50
C LEU A 289 8.23 -4.53 -14.02
N ILE A 290 8.84 -5.71 -14.01
CA ILE A 290 10.23 -5.91 -13.56
C ILE A 290 11.18 -5.13 -14.46
N GLU A 291 11.05 -5.25 -15.79
CA GLU A 291 11.89 -4.52 -16.75
C GLU A 291 11.79 -3.00 -16.61
N PHE A 292 10.60 -2.48 -16.32
CA PHE A 292 10.40 -1.06 -16.08
C PHE A 292 11.12 -0.57 -14.81
N ALA A 293 11.08 -1.38 -13.75
CA ALA A 293 11.77 -1.07 -12.50
C ALA A 293 13.29 -1.10 -12.67
N GLU A 294 13.81 -2.03 -13.48
CA GLU A 294 15.23 -2.12 -13.81
C GLU A 294 15.71 -0.93 -14.65
N GLN A 295 14.90 -0.44 -15.59
CA GLN A 295 15.26 0.70 -16.45
C GLN A 295 15.21 2.04 -15.72
N THR A 296 14.23 2.23 -14.84
CA THR A 296 14.00 3.53 -14.18
C THR A 296 14.56 3.62 -12.76
N GLY A 297 15.02 2.51 -12.19
CA GLY A 297 15.54 2.42 -10.82
C GLY A 297 14.46 2.48 -9.72
N MET A 298 13.19 2.62 -10.09
CA MET A 298 12.03 2.65 -9.19
C MET A 298 10.88 1.84 -9.76
N SER A 299 10.06 1.20 -8.92
CA SER A 299 8.88 0.49 -9.42
C SER A 299 7.80 1.46 -9.93
N MET A 300 6.87 0.96 -10.75
CA MET A 300 5.68 1.74 -11.14
C MET A 300 4.88 2.23 -9.92
N GLY A 301 4.79 1.43 -8.87
CA GLY A 301 4.15 1.82 -7.61
C GLY A 301 4.80 3.05 -6.99
N GLN A 302 6.14 3.11 -6.98
CA GLN A 302 6.89 4.26 -6.49
C GLN A 302 6.64 5.51 -7.35
N TRP A 303 6.70 5.38 -8.68
CA TRP A 303 6.43 6.50 -9.58
C TRP A 303 5.02 7.09 -9.38
N LEU A 304 4.01 6.25 -9.23
CA LEU A 304 2.63 6.70 -9.01
C LEU A 304 2.44 7.42 -7.67
N THR A 305 3.27 7.11 -6.67
CA THR A 305 3.20 7.79 -5.37
C THR A 305 3.85 9.16 -5.36
N VAL A 306 4.83 9.45 -6.22
CA VAL A 306 5.52 10.74 -6.25
C VAL A 306 4.55 11.92 -6.49
N PRO A 307 3.67 11.90 -7.52
CA PRO A 307 2.66 12.94 -7.69
C PRO A 307 1.71 13.06 -6.49
N MET A 308 1.33 11.94 -5.87
CA MET A 308 0.46 11.96 -4.68
C MET A 308 1.13 12.68 -3.51
N ILE A 309 2.43 12.41 -3.28
CA ILE A 309 3.21 13.07 -2.25
C ILE A 309 3.29 14.57 -2.53
N LEU A 310 3.64 14.96 -3.76
CA LEU A 310 3.77 16.37 -4.14
C LEU A 310 2.46 17.14 -4.00
N ILE A 311 1.35 16.56 -4.47
CA ILE A 311 0.01 17.16 -4.33
C ILE A 311 -0.37 17.25 -2.85
N GLY A 312 -0.10 16.21 -2.06
CA GLY A 312 -0.38 16.21 -0.62
C GLY A 312 0.38 17.32 0.12
N LEU A 313 1.68 17.44 -0.15
CA LEU A 313 2.53 18.50 0.41
C LEU A 313 2.05 19.89 -0.03
N TYR A 314 1.70 20.06 -1.30
CA TYR A 314 1.13 21.30 -1.81
C TYR A 314 -0.15 21.67 -1.06
N LEU A 315 -1.09 20.73 -0.88
CA LEU A 315 -2.32 20.97 -0.13
C LEU A 315 -2.05 21.36 1.33
N MET A 316 -1.07 20.73 1.98
CA MET A 316 -0.69 21.05 3.35
C MET A 316 -0.12 22.48 3.47
N VAL A 317 0.84 22.84 2.62
CA VAL A 317 1.51 24.16 2.64
C VAL A 317 0.53 25.28 2.29
N SER A 318 -0.29 25.07 1.27
CA SER A 318 -1.28 26.06 0.82
C SER A 318 -2.52 26.18 1.72
N SER A 319 -2.73 25.26 2.66
CA SER A 319 -3.93 25.23 3.51
C SER A 319 -4.09 26.46 4.40
N ARG A 320 -2.98 27.08 4.85
CA ARG A 320 -3.01 28.27 5.73
C ARG A 320 -3.77 29.43 5.09
N GLY A 321 -3.58 29.65 3.79
CA GLY A 321 -4.28 30.69 3.02
C GLY A 321 -5.77 30.42 2.77
N ARG A 322 -6.26 29.22 3.10
CA ARG A 322 -7.66 28.81 2.91
C ARG A 322 -8.45 28.76 4.21
N THR A 323 -7.84 29.11 5.34
CA THR A 323 -8.45 29.01 6.67
C THR A 323 -9.64 29.95 6.77
N ALA A 324 -10.86 29.41 6.80
CA ALA A 324 -12.05 30.17 7.15
C ALA A 324 -12.20 30.17 8.68
N LYS A 325 -12.52 31.32 9.29
CA LYS A 325 -12.85 31.38 10.72
C LYS A 325 -14.07 30.47 11.00
N PRO A 326 -14.04 29.59 12.02
CA PRO A 326 -15.21 28.81 12.39
C PRO A 326 -16.37 29.75 12.75
N LEU A 327 -17.57 29.50 12.23
CA LEU A 327 -18.77 30.13 12.77
C LEU A 327 -18.97 29.64 14.22
N PRO A 328 -19.34 30.52 15.16
CA PRO A 328 -19.58 30.12 16.54
C PRO A 328 -20.65 29.03 16.60
N ALA A 329 -20.50 28.08 17.52
CA ALA A 329 -21.52 27.09 17.76
C ALA A 329 -22.81 27.82 18.16
N THR A 330 -23.87 27.64 17.37
CA THR A 330 -25.21 28.07 17.79
C THR A 330 -25.56 27.27 19.04
N ALA A 331 -25.75 27.98 20.15
CA ALA A 331 -26.16 27.45 21.44
C ALA A 331 -27.53 26.76 21.36
#